data_AF-A0A938M4I0-F1
#
_entry.id   AF-A0A938M4I0-F1
#
_cell.length_a   1.000
_cell.length_b   1.000
_cell.length_c   1.000
_cell.angle_alpha   90.00
_cell.angle_beta   90.00
_cell.angle_gamma   90.00
#
_symmetry.space_group_name_H-M   'P 1'
#
loop_
_entity.id
_entity.type
_entity.pdbx_description
1 polymer ?
#
loop_
_entity_poly.entity_id
_entity_poly.type
_entity_poly.pdbx_seq_one_letter_code
_entity_poly.pdbx_strand_id
1 'polypeptide(L)' 'MKSRQSKTDSNLDLIRKADAALRKAVADVVREHKRRGESLTVWRDGKVVEIPPEELVVREPSVEYRKRKR' A
#
# COMPACT_ATOMS: atom_id res chain seq x y z
N MET A 1 7.98 30.11 18.88
CA MET A 1 8.17 28.64 18.74
C MET A 1 7.05 27.92 17.96
N LYS A 2 6.16 28.60 17.21
CA LYS A 2 5.02 27.96 16.51
C LYS A 2 5.25 27.58 15.03
N SER A 3 6.37 27.99 14.42
CA SER A 3 6.63 27.83 12.97
C SER A 3 7.19 26.46 12.55
N ARG A 4 7.66 25.63 13.49
CA ARG A 4 8.15 24.27 13.20
C ARG A 4 7.05 23.21 13.20
N GLN A 5 5.91 23.48 13.85
CA GLN A 5 4.81 22.51 13.96
C GLN A 5 4.06 22.33 12.62
N SER A 6 3.80 23.43 11.89
CA SER A 6 3.01 23.43 10.66
C SER A 6 3.64 22.64 9.50
N LYS A 7 4.98 22.65 9.40
CA LYS A 7 5.70 21.88 8.38
C LYS A 7 5.59 20.37 8.62
N THR A 8 5.62 19.94 9.88
CA THR A 8 5.51 18.52 10.27
C THR A 8 4.13 17.95 9.94
N ASP A 9 3.06 18.72 10.20
CA ASP A 9 1.69 18.30 9.91
C ASP A 9 1.44 18.17 8.39
N SER A 10 2.01 19.09 7.58
CA SER A 10 1.92 19.02 6.12
C SER A 10 2.63 17.80 5.52
N ASN A 11 3.79 17.40 6.08
CA ASN A 11 4.50 16.21 5.65
C ASN A 11 3.74 14.94 6.00
N LEU A 12 3.09 14.89 7.17
CA LEU A 12 2.26 13.74 7.57
C LEU A 12 1.05 13.56 6.65
N ASP A 13 0.43 14.65 6.20
CA ASP A 13 -0.68 14.59 5.25
C ASP A 13 -0.22 14.08 3.87
N LEU A 14 0.92 14.57 3.38
CA LEU A 14 1.49 14.09 2.12
C LEU A 14 1.83 12.59 2.17
N ILE A 15 2.44 12.12 3.26
CA ILE A 15 2.78 10.70 3.46
C ILE A 15 1.50 9.84 3.42
N ARG A 16 0.43 10.26 4.09
CA ARG A 16 -0.86 9.52 4.08
C ARG A 16 -1.47 9.46 2.69
N LYS A 17 -1.43 10.56 1.95
CA LYS A 17 -1.94 10.61 0.57
C LYS A 17 -1.12 9.72 -0.36
N ALA A 18 0.20 9.73 -0.22
CA ALA A 18 1.10 8.87 -1.00
C ALA A 18 0.86 7.38 -0.70
N ASP A 19 0.73 7.00 0.58
CA ASP A 19 0.44 5.62 0.97
C ASP A 19 -0.93 5.16 0.43
N ALA A 20 -1.97 5.99 0.55
CA ALA A 20 -3.29 5.69 0.00
C ALA A 20 -3.27 5.52 -1.52
N ALA A 21 -2.56 6.39 -2.23
CA ALA A 21 -2.41 6.31 -3.69
C ALA A 21 -1.67 5.03 -4.11
N LEU A 22 -0.59 4.68 -3.41
CA LEU A 22 0.18 3.47 -3.68
C LEU A 22 -0.67 2.21 -3.44
N ARG A 23 -1.38 2.12 -2.30
CA ARG A 23 -2.27 0.99 -2.00
C ARG A 23 -3.35 0.80 -3.05
N LYS A 24 -3.95 1.90 -3.52
CA LYS A 24 -4.95 1.86 -4.59
C LYS A 24 -4.34 1.30 -5.87
N ALA A 25 -3.19 1.82 -6.29
CA ALA A 25 -2.50 1.36 -7.50
C ALA A 25 -2.15 -0.14 -7.42
N VAL A 26 -1.64 -0.60 -6.28
CA VAL A 26 -1.34 -2.02 -6.04
C VAL A 26 -2.60 -2.87 -6.12
N ALA A 27 -3.69 -2.46 -5.47
CA ALA A 27 -4.96 -3.18 -5.53
C ALA A 27 -5.50 -3.30 -6.96
N ASP A 28 -5.33 -2.26 -7.78
CA ASP A 28 -5.73 -2.25 -9.19
C ASP A 28 -4.90 -3.24 -10.01
N VAL A 29 -3.58 -3.27 -9.81
CA VAL A 29 -2.68 -4.24 -10.47
C VAL A 29 -3.03 -5.69 -10.09
N VAL A 30 -3.27 -5.95 -8.81
CA VAL A 30 -3.65 -7.30 -8.33
C VAL A 30 -4.99 -7.74 -8.93
N ARG A 31 -5.98 -6.84 -8.98
CA ARG A 31 -7.28 -7.13 -9.58
C ARG A 31 -7.17 -7.43 -11.07
N GLU A 32 -6.36 -6.67 -11.79
CA GLU A 32 -6.15 -6.84 -13.22
C GLU A 32 -5.50 -8.20 -13.53
N HIS A 33 -4.42 -8.55 -12.84
CA HIS A 33 -3.72 -9.83 -13.05
C HIS A 33 -4.63 -11.01 -12.71
N LYS A 34 -5.39 -10.91 -11.61
CA LYS A 34 -6.40 -11.91 -11.26
C LYS A 34 -7.46 -12.07 -12.35
N ARG A 35 -7.96 -10.98 -12.91
CA ARG A 35 -8.97 -11.02 -13.99
C ARG A 35 -8.41 -11.64 -15.27
N ARG A 36 -7.14 -11.40 -15.57
CA ARG A 36 -6.46 -11.93 -16.76
C ARG A 36 -5.97 -13.38 -16.59
N GLY A 37 -6.02 -13.92 -15.37
CA GLY A 37 -5.44 -15.23 -15.08
C GLY A 37 -3.91 -15.21 -15.15
N GLU A 38 -3.28 -14.06 -14.89
CA GLU A 38 -1.83 -13.88 -14.92
C GLU A 38 -1.25 -13.96 -13.51
N SER A 39 -0.11 -14.62 -13.37
CA SER A 39 0.63 -14.66 -12.13
C SER A 39 1.30 -13.31 -11.84
N LEU A 40 1.57 -13.05 -10.55
CA LEU A 40 2.35 -11.89 -10.11
C LEU A 40 3.64 -12.35 -9.46
N THR A 41 4.76 -11.88 -9.98
CA THR A 41 6.07 -12.08 -9.36
C THR A 41 6.36 -10.95 -8.38
N VAL A 42 6.61 -11.30 -7.11
CA VAL A 42 6.92 -10.35 -6.04
C VAL A 42 8.24 -10.69 -5.37
N TRP A 43 8.87 -9.68 -4.77
CA TRP A 43 9.98 -9.90 -3.86
C TRP A 43 9.44 -10.09 -2.43
N ARG A 44 9.71 -11.24 -1.81
CA ARG A 44 9.30 -11.56 -0.45
C ARG A 44 10.46 -12.27 0.26
N ASP A 45 10.82 -11.78 1.43
CA ASP A 45 11.85 -12.39 2.31
C ASP A 45 13.19 -12.68 1.60
N GLY A 46 13.63 -11.74 0.77
CA GLY A 46 14.90 -11.86 0.04
C GLY A 46 14.86 -12.80 -1.16
N LYS A 47 13.67 -13.25 -1.57
CA LYS A 47 13.47 -14.18 -2.69
C LYS A 47 12.43 -13.64 -3.67
N VAL A 48 12.59 -14.05 -4.92
CA VAL A 48 11.57 -13.89 -5.95
C VAL A 48 10.52 -14.99 -5.74
N VAL A 49 9.27 -14.59 -5.54
CA VAL A 49 8.12 -15.49 -5.33
C VAL A 49 7.09 -15.19 -6.40
N GLU A 50 6.67 -16.21 -7.13
CA GLU A 50 5.54 -16.13 -8.06
C GLU A 50 4.25 -16.50 -7.33
N ILE A 51 3.23 -15.66 -7.47
CA ILE A 51 1.90 -15.86 -6.88
C ILE A 51 0.92 -16.13 -8.03
N PRO A 52 0.32 -17.33 -8.08
CA PRO A 52 -0.66 -17.65 -9.12
C PRO A 52 -1.96 -16.86 -8.92
N PRO A 53 -2.75 -16.63 -9.98
CA PRO A 53 -3.94 -15.77 -9.96
C PRO A 53 -5.02 -16.24 -8.95
N GLU A 54 -5.09 -17.53 -8.65
CA GLU A 54 -6.02 -18.13 -7.70
C GLU A 54 -5.73 -17.68 -6.26
N GLU A 55 -4.45 -17.45 -5.95
CA GLU A 55 -3.97 -17.01 -4.62
C GLU A 55 -3.99 -15.49 -4.44
N LEU A 56 -4.24 -14.73 -5.52
CA LEU A 56 -4.33 -13.27 -5.46
C LEU A 56 -5.58 -12.83 -4.69
N VAL A 57 -5.38 -12.18 -3.53
CA VAL A 57 -6.44 -11.58 -2.72
C VAL A 57 -6.48 -10.07 -2.96
N VAL A 58 -7.57 -9.59 -3.56
CA VAL A 58 -7.85 -8.16 -3.67
C VAL A 58 -8.36 -7.68 -2.30
N ARG A 59 -7.49 -7.04 -1.51
CA ARG A 59 -7.91 -6.38 -0.28
C ARG A 59 -8.34 -4.95 -0.59
N GLU A 60 -9.51 -4.55 -0.10
CA GLU A 60 -9.87 -3.13 -0.06
C GLU A 60 -8.91 -2.38 0.87
N PRO A 61 -8.58 -1.10 0.59
CA PRO A 61 -7.67 -0.33 1.41
C PRO A 61 -8.32 0.04 2.75
N SER A 62 -8.35 -0.89 3.71
CA SER A 62 -8.67 -0.57 5.09
C SER A 62 -7.44 0.07 5.77
N VAL A 63 -7.51 1.38 5.97
CA VAL A 63 -6.46 2.17 6.65
C VAL A 63 -6.77 2.27 8.14
N GLU A 64 -6.40 1.25 8.92
CA GLU A 64 -6.33 1.40 10.38
C GLU A 64 -4.92 1.77 10.81
N TYR A 65 -4.66 3.07 10.94
CA TYR A 65 -3.43 3.60 11.50
C TYR A 65 -3.49 3.52 13.04
N ARG A 66 -2.99 2.42 13.62
CA ARG A 66 -2.78 2.37 15.07
C ARG A 66 -1.72 3.38 15.47
N LYS A 67 -2.14 4.56 15.93
CA LYS A 67 -1.30 5.50 16.68
C LYS A 67 -0.70 4.72 17.85
N ARG A 68 0.61 4.48 17.85
CA ARG A 68 1.31 4.16 19.11
C ARG A 68 1.15 5.39 20.00
N LYS A 69 0.34 5.26 21.05
CA LYS A 69 0.28 6.21 22.17
C LYS A 69 1.69 6.20 22.78
N ARG A 70 2.37 7.36 22.72
CA ARG A 70 3.56 7.62 23.52
C ARG A 70 3.14 7.93 24.96
#